data_AF-A0A968GLR9-F1
#
_entry.id   AF-A0A968GLR9-F1
#
_cell.length_a   1.000
_cell.length_b   1.000
_cell.length_c   1.000
_cell.angle_alpha   90.00
_cell.angle_beta   90.00
_cell.angle_gamma   90.00
#
_symmetry.space_group_name_H-M   'P 1'
#
loop_
_entity.id
_entity.type
_entity.pdbx_description
1 polymer ?
#
loop_
_entity_poly.entity_id
_entity_poly.type
_entity_poly.pdbx_seq_one_letter_code
_entity_poly.pdbx_strand_id
1 'polypeptide(L)'
;MKRILSLLFLAIAINLPVSLFALTGEEAIAMLEAASFAHSENNARREVNAEIKDKALAYPAMLPIERNFTLKYKKTQTAWNKRKNLQDLQETAINNNATIREAYIYEEALSHKSGSLYQRTLFHFLFRWNFVHNLISDSTEKHQNRFELFDRYLHELTKLNAQDRRKKVMIDTKYDNFITQGILDTVANIKQFDKAKNDIINHPDFETKIVPALNFWVTNETFANPTEHRNLLVEAFGQEAYTRWQTEHPELLTTNKMLGIITLQLATTVLSPQPTERLTRYQHIFADIFSQDLPAELLKTEASSIKNLRAFHKKYLADIAKAEKKAAKAK
;
A
#
# COMPACT_ATOMS: atom_id res chain seq x y z
N MET A 1 -6.93 -8.04 26.13
CA MET A 1 -6.11 -9.24 26.33
C MET A 1 -6.81 -10.57 25.98
N LYS A 2 -7.72 -10.62 24.98
CA LYS A 2 -8.37 -11.88 24.53
C LYS A 2 -8.24 -12.16 23.02
N ARG A 3 -7.40 -11.40 22.30
CA ARG A 3 -7.16 -11.57 20.84
C ARG A 3 -5.77 -12.13 20.49
N ILE A 4 -4.90 -12.32 21.48
CA ILE A 4 -3.54 -12.86 21.29
C ILE A 4 -3.53 -14.39 21.31
N LEU A 5 -4.52 -15.04 21.93
CA LEU A 5 -4.59 -16.51 21.97
C LEU A 5 -5.07 -17.16 20.66
N SER A 6 -5.66 -16.41 19.73
CA SER A 6 -6.18 -16.95 18.47
C SER A 6 -5.09 -17.21 17.41
N LEU A 7 -3.88 -16.67 17.60
CA LEU A 7 -2.74 -16.85 16.70
C LEU A 7 -1.85 -18.04 17.09
N LEU A 8 -1.98 -18.56 18.31
CA LEU A 8 -1.20 -19.72 18.78
C LEU A 8 -1.76 -21.08 18.35
N PHE A 9 -3.01 -21.14 17.88
CA PHE A 9 -3.63 -22.41 17.45
C PHE A 9 -3.41 -22.77 15.98
N LEU A 10 -2.64 -21.97 15.23
CA LEU A 10 -2.23 -22.30 13.86
C LEU A 10 -0.84 -22.97 13.78
N ALA A 11 -0.36 -23.53 14.90
CA ALA A 11 0.90 -24.27 14.96
C ALA A 11 0.71 -25.80 14.80
N ILE A 12 -0.52 -26.28 14.59
CA ILE A 12 -0.80 -27.72 14.48
C ILE A 12 -0.99 -28.10 13.00
N ALA A 13 -0.05 -28.93 12.54
CA ALA A 13 -0.05 -29.68 11.28
C ALA A 13 0.26 -28.91 9.98
N ILE A 14 1.48 -28.41 9.86
CA ILE A 14 2.16 -28.36 8.55
C ILE A 14 3.49 -29.09 8.67
N ASN A 15 3.42 -30.44 8.70
CA ASN A 15 4.53 -31.28 8.26
C ASN A 15 4.59 -31.18 6.72
N LEU A 16 5.02 -30.01 6.21
CA LEU A 16 5.50 -29.93 4.84
C LEU A 16 6.87 -30.62 4.84
N PRO A 17 7.09 -31.64 4.00
CA PRO A 17 8.38 -32.32 3.97
C PRO A 17 9.46 -31.29 3.59
N VAL A 18 10.47 -31.20 4.45
CA VAL A 18 11.64 -30.30 4.32
C VAL A 18 12.32 -30.44 2.94
N SER A 19 12.17 -31.60 2.28
CA SER A 19 12.71 -31.89 0.95
C SER A 19 12.00 -31.21 -0.23
N LEU A 20 10.79 -30.66 -0.05
CA LEU A 20 10.08 -29.90 -1.09
C LEU A 20 10.58 -28.44 -1.21
N PHE A 21 11.40 -27.97 -0.26
CA PHE A 21 11.79 -26.56 -0.09
C PHE A 21 13.29 -26.30 -0.05
N ALA A 22 14.16 -27.28 -0.34
CA ALA A 22 15.57 -26.95 -0.59
C ALA A 22 15.62 -26.05 -1.83
N LEU A 23 15.73 -24.75 -1.60
CA LEU A 23 15.81 -23.68 -2.58
C LEU A 23 17.16 -23.01 -2.32
N THR A 24 18.06 -23.08 -3.29
CA THR A 24 19.35 -22.38 -3.16
C THR A 24 19.19 -20.91 -3.53
N GLY A 25 20.12 -20.07 -3.06
CA GLY A 25 20.14 -18.65 -3.44
C GLY A 25 20.24 -18.48 -4.96
N GLU A 26 21.03 -19.30 -5.64
CA GLU A 26 21.22 -19.25 -7.10
C GLU A 26 19.95 -19.67 -7.87
N GLU A 27 19.28 -20.74 -7.42
CA GLU A 27 17.99 -21.15 -8.01
C GLU A 27 16.96 -20.03 -7.85
N ALA A 28 16.91 -19.40 -6.67
CA ALA A 28 16.03 -18.28 -6.38
C ALA A 28 16.32 -17.06 -7.27
N ILE A 29 17.59 -16.66 -7.39
CA ILE A 29 18.02 -15.54 -8.24
C ILE A 29 17.59 -15.76 -9.69
N ALA A 30 17.91 -16.93 -10.27
CA ALA A 30 17.57 -17.24 -11.66
C ALA A 30 16.05 -17.19 -11.91
N MET A 31 15.27 -17.71 -10.96
CA MET A 31 13.80 -17.65 -11.04
C MET A 31 13.27 -16.21 -10.98
N LEU A 32 13.82 -15.36 -10.11
CA LEU A 32 13.39 -13.98 -9.93
C LEU A 32 13.76 -13.11 -11.14
N GLU A 33 14.97 -13.24 -11.66
CA GLU A 33 15.43 -12.48 -12.83
C GLU A 33 14.65 -12.87 -14.10
N ALA A 34 14.38 -14.17 -14.29
CA ALA A 34 13.51 -14.63 -15.38
C ALA A 34 12.08 -14.07 -15.25
N ALA A 35 11.54 -14.03 -14.02
CA ALA A 35 10.20 -13.50 -13.78
C ALA A 35 10.12 -11.99 -13.96
N SER A 36 11.15 -11.25 -13.53
CA SER A 36 11.30 -9.81 -13.76
C SER A 36 11.31 -9.49 -15.25
N PHE A 37 12.19 -10.14 -16.01
CA PHE A 37 12.27 -9.95 -17.45
C PHE A 37 10.94 -10.25 -18.14
N ALA A 38 10.33 -11.40 -17.84
CA ALA A 38 9.05 -11.79 -18.43
C ALA A 38 7.89 -10.85 -18.07
N HIS A 39 7.86 -10.35 -16.82
CA HIS A 39 6.86 -9.41 -16.37
C HIS A 39 7.02 -8.05 -17.06
N SER A 40 8.26 -7.55 -17.17
CA SER A 40 8.59 -6.31 -17.89
C SER A 40 8.14 -6.37 -19.36
N GLU A 41 8.52 -7.44 -20.07
CA GLU A 41 8.15 -7.66 -21.48
C GLU A 41 6.62 -7.74 -21.69
N ASN A 42 5.91 -8.39 -20.77
CA ASN A 42 4.44 -8.43 -20.83
C ASN A 42 3.82 -7.06 -20.56
N ASN A 43 4.36 -6.29 -19.61
CA ASN A 43 3.85 -4.95 -19.30
C ASN A 43 4.10 -3.98 -20.46
N ALA A 44 5.29 -3.99 -21.07
CA ALA A 44 5.58 -3.20 -22.26
C ALA A 44 4.58 -3.47 -23.40
N ARG A 45 4.17 -4.74 -23.58
CA ARG A 45 3.13 -5.09 -24.57
C ARG A 45 1.74 -4.59 -24.20
N ARG A 46 1.38 -4.63 -22.92
CA ARG A 46 0.10 -4.09 -22.43
C ARG A 46 0.05 -2.57 -22.54
N GLU A 47 1.18 -1.89 -22.36
CA GLU A 47 1.29 -0.44 -22.56
C GLU A 47 1.06 -0.04 -24.01
N VAL A 48 1.62 -0.81 -24.96
CA VAL A 48 1.40 -0.58 -26.39
C VAL A 48 -0.02 -0.97 -26.83
N ASN A 49 -0.59 -2.03 -26.24
CA ASN A 49 -1.94 -2.49 -26.54
C ASN A 49 -2.64 -3.00 -25.28
N ALA A 50 -3.45 -2.13 -24.68
CA ALA A 50 -4.20 -2.44 -23.47
C ALA A 50 -5.20 -3.61 -23.64
N GLU A 51 -5.66 -3.87 -24.87
CA GLU A 51 -6.60 -4.94 -25.19
C GLU A 51 -5.91 -6.24 -25.65
N ILE A 52 -4.58 -6.33 -25.50
CA ILE A 52 -3.85 -7.52 -25.90
C ILE A 52 -4.39 -8.75 -25.16
N LYS A 53 -4.79 -9.76 -25.95
CA LYS A 53 -5.25 -11.03 -25.38
C LYS A 53 -4.10 -11.68 -24.63
N ASP A 54 -4.40 -12.29 -23.48
CA ASP A 54 -3.43 -13.01 -22.64
C ASP A 54 -2.50 -13.96 -23.40
N LYS A 55 -3.02 -14.66 -24.42
CA LYS A 55 -2.24 -15.60 -25.25
C LYS A 55 -1.25 -14.92 -26.21
N ALA A 56 -1.39 -13.62 -26.45
CA ALA A 56 -0.56 -12.82 -27.34
C ALA A 56 0.56 -12.06 -26.60
N LEU A 57 0.62 -12.17 -25.27
CA LEU A 57 1.75 -11.70 -24.47
C LEU A 57 3.04 -12.47 -24.83
N ALA A 58 4.21 -11.87 -24.57
CA ALA A 58 5.50 -12.52 -24.82
C ALA A 58 5.67 -13.76 -23.94
N TYR A 59 5.31 -13.63 -22.66
CA TYR A 59 5.49 -14.65 -21.64
C TYR A 59 4.16 -14.94 -20.93
N PRO A 60 3.18 -15.59 -21.60
CA PRO A 60 1.88 -15.90 -21.00
C PRO A 60 1.99 -16.85 -19.80
N ALA A 61 3.10 -17.58 -19.67
CA ALA A 61 3.39 -18.43 -18.50
C ALA A 61 3.57 -17.62 -17.18
N MET A 62 3.71 -16.30 -17.26
CA MET A 62 3.76 -15.41 -16.09
C MET A 62 2.35 -15.13 -15.50
N LEU A 63 1.29 -15.25 -16.32
CA LEU A 63 -0.09 -14.94 -15.91
C LEU A 63 -0.57 -15.73 -14.67
N PRO A 64 -0.25 -17.03 -14.50
CA PRO A 64 -0.62 -17.75 -13.28
C PRO A 64 -0.02 -17.14 -12.01
N ILE A 65 1.21 -16.59 -12.07
CA ILE A 65 1.83 -15.91 -10.92
C ILE A 65 1.08 -14.61 -10.63
N GLU A 66 0.85 -13.78 -11.65
CA GLU A 66 0.10 -12.52 -11.53
C GLU A 66 -1.31 -12.76 -10.95
N ARG A 67 -2.06 -13.72 -11.50
CA ARG A 67 -3.41 -14.05 -11.04
C ARG A 67 -3.42 -14.64 -9.64
N ASN A 68 -2.46 -15.52 -9.32
CA ASN A 68 -2.35 -16.08 -7.98
C ASN A 68 -2.09 -14.96 -6.97
N PHE A 69 -1.19 -14.04 -7.30
CA PHE A 69 -0.90 -12.90 -6.45
C PHE A 69 -2.17 -12.08 -6.16
N THR A 70 -2.91 -11.69 -7.20
CA THR A 70 -4.18 -10.96 -7.06
C THR A 70 -5.22 -11.72 -6.21
N LEU A 71 -5.26 -13.05 -6.31
CA LEU A 71 -6.24 -13.86 -5.57
C LEU A 71 -5.84 -14.13 -4.11
N LYS A 72 -4.54 -14.27 -3.82
CA LYS A 72 -4.04 -14.79 -2.54
C LYS A 72 -3.47 -13.71 -1.61
N TYR A 73 -3.07 -12.55 -2.14
CA TYR A 73 -2.38 -11.49 -1.38
C TYR A 73 -3.31 -10.30 -1.12
N LYS A 74 -4.44 -10.55 -0.44
CA LYS A 74 -5.48 -9.54 -0.23
C LYS A 74 -5.04 -8.46 0.77
N LYS A 75 -4.31 -8.85 1.82
CA LYS A 75 -3.78 -7.93 2.82
C LYS A 75 -2.68 -7.07 2.22
N THR A 76 -1.77 -7.65 1.44
CA THR A 76 -0.77 -6.89 0.68
C THR A 76 -1.41 -5.88 -0.27
N GLN A 77 -2.42 -6.28 -1.05
CA GLN A 77 -3.15 -5.34 -1.91
C GLN A 77 -3.86 -4.23 -1.12
N THR A 78 -4.41 -4.57 0.05
CA THR A 78 -5.02 -3.57 0.96
C THR A 78 -3.96 -2.58 1.46
N ALA A 79 -2.77 -3.04 1.83
CA ALA A 79 -1.64 -2.20 2.21
C ALA A 79 -1.19 -1.29 1.04
N TRP A 80 -1.08 -1.82 -0.18
CA TRP A 80 -0.74 -1.01 -1.37
C TRP A 80 -1.76 0.11 -1.59
N ASN A 81 -3.05 -0.22 -1.52
CA ASN A 81 -4.11 0.77 -1.64
C ASN A 81 -4.07 1.80 -0.51
N LYS A 82 -3.85 1.37 0.74
CA LYS A 82 -3.70 2.30 1.87
C LYS A 82 -2.50 3.22 1.69
N ARG A 83 -1.36 2.72 1.20
CA ARG A 83 -0.20 3.56 0.90
C ARG A 83 -0.51 4.60 -0.17
N LYS A 84 -1.11 4.19 -1.30
CA LYS A 84 -1.51 5.13 -2.36
C LYS A 84 -2.44 6.22 -1.82
N ASN A 85 -3.42 5.82 -1.03
CA ASN A 85 -4.33 6.73 -0.35
C ASN A 85 -3.60 7.73 0.57
N LEU A 86 -2.59 7.27 1.32
CA LEU A 86 -1.77 8.14 2.17
C LEU A 86 -0.88 9.08 1.35
N GLN A 87 -0.39 8.67 0.18
CA GLN A 87 0.34 9.56 -0.74
C GLN A 87 -0.57 10.66 -1.30
N ASP A 88 -1.79 10.31 -1.72
CA ASP A 88 -2.79 11.29 -2.15
C ASP A 88 -3.16 12.26 -1.01
N LEU A 89 -3.21 11.76 0.22
CA LEU A 89 -3.43 12.55 1.42
C LEU A 89 -2.26 13.49 1.72
N GLN A 90 -1.01 13.03 1.55
CA GLN A 90 0.19 13.84 1.69
C GLN A 90 0.27 14.96 0.65
N GLU A 91 -0.08 14.67 -0.60
CA GLU A 91 -0.20 15.68 -1.66
C GLU A 91 -1.25 16.73 -1.27
N THR A 92 -2.41 16.29 -0.78
CA THR A 92 -3.46 17.19 -0.27
C THR A 92 -2.94 18.04 0.89
N ALA A 93 -2.18 17.46 1.82
CA ALA A 93 -1.59 18.18 2.96
C ALA A 93 -0.64 19.29 2.50
N ILE A 94 0.28 18.97 1.57
CA ILE A 94 1.27 19.92 1.03
C ILE A 94 0.56 21.10 0.34
N ASN A 95 -0.44 20.81 -0.50
CA ASN A 95 -1.21 21.84 -1.20
C ASN A 95 -2.00 22.74 -0.24
N ASN A 96 -2.18 22.32 1.01
CA ASN A 96 -2.92 23.03 2.05
C ASN A 96 -2.00 23.60 3.16
N ASN A 97 -0.68 23.66 2.91
CA ASN A 97 0.34 24.11 3.86
C ASN A 97 0.33 23.36 5.19
N ALA A 98 0.11 22.04 5.15
CA ALA A 98 -0.01 21.19 6.32
C ALA A 98 0.81 19.90 6.19
N THR A 99 0.94 19.20 7.30
CA THR A 99 1.58 17.90 7.47
C THR A 99 0.61 16.75 7.20
N ILE A 100 1.14 15.55 6.91
CA ILE A 100 0.33 14.33 6.80
C ILE A 100 -0.44 14.04 8.09
N ARG A 101 0.13 14.40 9.25
CA ARG A 101 -0.52 14.27 10.56
C ARG A 101 -1.83 15.07 10.58
N GLU A 102 -1.79 16.34 10.17
CA GLU A 102 -2.98 17.20 10.16
C GLU A 102 -4.01 16.70 9.14
N ALA A 103 -3.60 16.40 7.91
CA ALA A 103 -4.50 15.89 6.90
C ALA A 103 -5.18 14.57 7.34
N TYR A 104 -4.44 13.68 7.99
CA TYR A 104 -4.96 12.42 8.53
C TYR A 104 -6.01 12.63 9.63
N ILE A 105 -5.76 13.56 10.57
CA ILE A 105 -6.74 13.90 11.61
C ILE A 105 -8.07 14.35 10.98
N TYR A 106 -8.00 15.24 9.98
CA TYR A 106 -9.21 15.78 9.35
C TYR A 106 -9.92 14.76 8.45
N GLU A 107 -9.20 13.95 7.69
CA GLU A 107 -9.79 12.87 6.87
C GLU A 107 -10.51 11.85 7.76
N GLU A 108 -9.86 11.38 8.82
CA GLU A 108 -10.43 10.39 9.75
C GLU A 108 -11.59 10.99 10.57
N ALA A 109 -11.48 12.24 11.03
CA ALA A 109 -12.56 12.91 11.77
C ALA A 109 -13.81 13.14 10.92
N LEU A 110 -13.67 13.52 9.64
CA LEU A 110 -14.80 13.60 8.71
C LEU A 110 -15.40 12.21 8.46
N SER A 111 -14.57 11.17 8.44
CA SER A 111 -14.99 9.79 8.19
C SER A 111 -15.61 9.08 9.41
N HIS A 112 -15.51 9.66 10.61
CA HIS A 112 -15.87 9.01 11.86
C HIS A 112 -17.38 8.95 12.12
N LYS A 113 -18.05 7.95 11.51
CA LYS A 113 -19.22 7.19 12.01
C LYS A 113 -19.84 6.26 10.95
N SER A 114 -19.59 6.51 9.67
CA SER A 114 -20.35 5.86 8.59
C SER A 114 -19.54 4.92 7.73
N GLY A 115 -18.21 4.86 7.87
CA GLY A 115 -17.35 4.18 6.88
C GLY A 115 -17.65 4.64 5.45
N SER A 116 -18.23 5.84 5.29
CA SER A 116 -18.82 6.21 4.02
C SER A 116 -17.74 6.75 3.12
N LEU A 117 -17.60 6.12 1.96
CA LEU A 117 -16.91 6.66 0.79
C LEU A 117 -17.27 8.15 0.60
N TYR A 118 -18.51 8.54 0.90
CA TYR A 118 -19.00 9.92 0.91
C TYR A 118 -18.11 10.90 1.69
N GLN A 119 -17.74 10.59 2.95
CA GLN A 119 -16.98 11.54 3.78
C GLN A 119 -15.52 11.65 3.33
N ARG A 120 -14.97 10.54 2.84
CA ARG A 120 -13.64 10.55 2.22
C ARG A 120 -13.62 11.31 0.90
N THR A 121 -14.66 11.14 0.09
CA THR A 121 -14.88 11.94 -1.11
C THR A 121 -15.03 13.42 -0.74
N LEU A 122 -15.82 13.75 0.28
CA LEU A 122 -15.98 15.12 0.77
C LEU A 122 -14.65 15.75 1.16
N PHE A 123 -13.80 15.05 1.92
CA PHE A 123 -12.46 15.53 2.24
C PHE A 123 -11.68 15.91 0.97
N HIS A 124 -11.64 15.04 -0.04
CA HIS A 124 -10.94 15.34 -1.28
C HIS A 124 -11.57 16.53 -2.02
N PHE A 125 -12.90 16.66 -2.09
CA PHE A 125 -13.55 17.82 -2.72
C PHE A 125 -13.25 19.13 -1.98
N LEU A 126 -13.25 19.11 -0.65
CA LEU A 126 -12.97 20.29 0.17
C LEU A 126 -11.52 20.79 -0.01
N PHE A 127 -10.55 19.87 0.07
CA PHE A 127 -9.14 20.23 0.20
C PHE A 127 -8.31 20.09 -1.09
N ARG A 128 -8.76 19.29 -2.07
CA ARG A 128 -8.05 19.11 -3.36
C ARG A 128 -8.63 19.97 -4.49
N TRP A 129 -9.91 20.32 -4.45
CA TRP A 129 -10.62 21.01 -5.56
C TRP A 129 -10.87 22.51 -5.29
N ASN A 130 -10.01 23.14 -4.51
CA ASN A 130 -9.95 24.58 -4.26
C ASN A 130 -11.14 25.24 -3.53
N PHE A 131 -12.04 24.49 -2.87
CA PHE A 131 -13.05 25.16 -2.02
C PHE A 131 -12.38 25.97 -0.91
N VAL A 132 -11.54 25.34 -0.09
CA VAL A 132 -10.87 26.01 1.04
C VAL A 132 -9.89 27.10 0.58
N HIS A 133 -9.43 27.05 -0.67
CA HIS A 133 -8.61 28.11 -1.27
C HIS A 133 -9.42 29.39 -1.55
N ASN A 134 -10.73 29.26 -1.75
CA ASN A 134 -11.66 30.37 -1.97
C ASN A 134 -12.33 30.86 -0.68
N LEU A 135 -12.13 30.17 0.45
CA LEU A 135 -12.60 30.66 1.75
C LEU A 135 -11.78 31.90 2.14
N ILE A 136 -12.44 33.04 2.17
CA ILE A 136 -11.88 34.29 2.71
C ILE A 136 -12.09 34.25 4.22
N SER A 137 -11.00 34.35 4.98
CA SER A 137 -11.08 34.56 6.43
C SER A 137 -11.45 36.00 6.68
N ASP A 138 -12.61 36.25 7.29
CA ASP A 138 -12.96 37.57 7.83
C ASP A 138 -12.14 37.91 9.10
N SER A 139 -11.41 36.93 9.66
CA SER A 139 -10.55 37.12 10.84
C SER A 139 -9.17 37.68 10.47
N THR A 140 -8.67 38.58 11.32
CA THR A 140 -7.29 39.13 11.29
C THR A 140 -6.24 38.15 11.82
N GLU A 141 -6.64 36.96 12.27
CA GLU A 141 -5.72 35.96 12.80
C GLU A 141 -5.02 35.19 11.68
N LYS A 142 -3.71 35.01 11.85
CA LYS A 142 -2.84 34.30 10.91
C LYS A 142 -3.07 32.79 11.07
N HIS A 143 -3.66 32.15 10.08
CA HIS A 143 -3.84 30.69 10.06
C HIS A 143 -2.54 30.00 9.67
N GLN A 144 -2.21 28.87 10.32
CA GLN A 144 -0.99 28.13 10.00
C GLN A 144 -1.19 27.25 8.76
N ASN A 145 -2.38 26.66 8.61
CA ASN A 145 -2.73 25.83 7.45
C ASN A 145 -4.22 25.95 7.06
N ARG A 146 -4.59 25.36 5.92
CA ARG A 146 -5.97 25.43 5.39
C ARG A 146 -6.97 24.53 6.12
N PHE A 147 -6.52 23.49 6.81
CA PHE A 147 -7.40 22.66 7.64
C PHE A 147 -7.93 23.44 8.85
N GLU A 148 -7.07 24.23 9.50
CA GLU A 148 -7.48 25.12 10.60
C GLU A 148 -8.47 26.20 10.13
N LEU A 149 -8.26 26.75 8.93
CA LEU A 149 -9.21 27.69 8.33
C LEU A 149 -10.58 27.05 8.14
N PHE A 150 -10.62 25.81 7.65
CA PHE A 150 -11.87 25.07 7.50
C PHE A 150 -12.54 24.80 8.86
N ASP A 151 -11.76 24.43 9.88
CA ASP A 151 -12.30 24.18 11.22
C ASP A 151 -12.95 25.43 11.83
N ARG A 152 -12.28 26.58 11.70
CA ARG A 152 -12.83 27.88 12.11
C ARG A 152 -14.09 28.22 11.35
N TYR A 153 -14.08 28.05 10.03
CA TYR A 153 -15.25 28.27 9.19
C TYR A 153 -16.45 27.45 9.66
N LEU A 154 -16.27 26.16 9.95
CA LEU A 154 -17.34 25.32 10.51
C LEU A 154 -17.87 25.87 11.83
N HIS A 155 -17.00 26.30 12.73
CA HIS A 155 -17.38 26.88 14.02
C HIS A 155 -18.09 28.22 13.90
N GLU A 156 -17.69 29.08 12.96
CA GLU A 156 -18.38 30.34 12.67
C GLU A 156 -19.80 30.08 12.16
N LEU A 157 -19.98 29.09 11.30
CA LEU A 157 -21.30 28.68 10.81
C LEU A 157 -22.23 28.22 11.93
N THR A 158 -21.70 27.64 13.03
CA THR A 158 -22.53 27.22 14.17
C THR A 158 -23.20 28.40 14.89
N LYS A 159 -22.62 29.61 14.79
CA LYS A 159 -23.13 30.84 15.40
C LYS A 159 -24.32 31.43 14.64
N LEU A 160 -24.51 31.02 13.38
CA LEU A 160 -25.62 31.45 12.54
C LEU A 160 -26.86 30.58 12.77
N ASN A 161 -28.05 31.17 12.60
CA ASN A 161 -29.30 30.41 12.52
C ASN A 161 -29.31 29.53 11.24
N ALA A 162 -30.22 28.56 11.18
CA ALA A 162 -30.23 27.55 10.11
C ALA A 162 -30.39 28.13 8.69
N GLN A 163 -31.21 29.18 8.53
CA GLN A 163 -31.48 29.80 7.23
C GLN A 163 -30.27 30.61 6.75
N ASP A 164 -29.68 31.43 7.61
CA ASP A 164 -28.50 32.23 7.29
C ASP A 164 -27.28 31.36 7.05
N ARG A 165 -27.11 30.30 7.85
CA ARG A 165 -26.07 29.28 7.65
C ARG A 165 -26.17 28.66 6.27
N ARG A 166 -27.35 28.16 5.89
CA ARG A 166 -27.56 27.52 4.57
C ARG A 166 -27.27 28.50 3.45
N LYS A 167 -27.78 29.73 3.55
CA LYS A 167 -27.55 30.79 2.55
C LYS A 167 -26.06 31.10 2.40
N LYS A 168 -25.33 31.27 3.52
CA LYS A 168 -23.89 31.52 3.51
C LYS A 168 -23.11 30.39 2.86
N VAL A 169 -23.34 29.13 3.28
CA VAL A 169 -22.65 27.97 2.71
C VAL A 169 -22.90 27.86 1.21
N MET A 170 -24.15 28.00 0.75
CA MET A 170 -24.47 27.94 -0.69
C MET A 170 -23.73 29.01 -1.51
N ILE A 171 -23.53 30.21 -0.96
CA ILE A 171 -22.76 31.26 -1.62
C ILE A 171 -21.28 30.91 -1.63
N ASP A 172 -20.72 30.53 -0.47
CA ASP A 172 -19.30 30.22 -0.32
C ASP A 172 -18.87 29.01 -1.17
N THR A 173 -19.76 28.02 -1.36
CA THR A 173 -19.53 26.83 -2.18
C THR A 173 -19.88 27.01 -3.66
N LYS A 174 -20.30 28.23 -4.07
CA LYS A 174 -20.79 28.51 -5.43
C LYS A 174 -21.91 27.55 -5.87
N TYR A 175 -22.80 27.22 -4.94
CA TYR A 175 -23.95 26.34 -5.13
C TYR A 175 -23.59 24.89 -5.52
N ASP A 176 -22.37 24.42 -5.21
CA ASP A 176 -22.04 23.01 -5.32
C ASP A 176 -22.85 22.22 -4.26
N ASN A 177 -23.84 21.45 -4.70
CA ASN A 177 -24.77 20.75 -3.81
C ASN A 177 -24.06 19.70 -2.93
N PHE A 178 -23.03 19.04 -3.45
CA PHE A 178 -22.31 17.99 -2.73
C PHE A 178 -21.50 18.58 -1.58
N ILE A 179 -20.71 19.61 -1.88
CA ILE A 179 -19.89 20.32 -0.89
C ILE A 179 -20.79 21.05 0.11
N THR A 180 -21.85 21.72 -0.36
CA THR A 180 -22.83 22.42 0.49
C THR A 180 -23.43 21.48 1.52
N GLN A 181 -23.95 20.33 1.08
CA GLN A 181 -24.56 19.36 1.98
C GLN A 181 -23.53 18.79 2.95
N GLY A 182 -22.33 18.46 2.47
CA GLY A 182 -21.26 17.94 3.32
C GLY A 182 -20.85 18.90 4.43
N ILE A 183 -20.73 20.21 4.12
CA ILE A 183 -20.45 21.24 5.13
C ILE A 183 -21.61 21.37 6.11
N LEU A 184 -22.85 21.45 5.63
CA LEU A 184 -24.02 21.59 6.51
C LEU A 184 -24.18 20.39 7.44
N ASP A 185 -23.95 19.18 6.94
CA ASP A 185 -23.97 17.94 7.73
C ASP A 185 -22.85 17.93 8.78
N THR A 186 -21.66 18.40 8.41
CA THR A 186 -20.53 18.52 9.33
C THR A 186 -20.82 19.54 10.43
N VAL A 187 -21.36 20.73 10.09
CA VAL A 187 -21.74 21.76 11.08
C VAL A 187 -22.86 21.27 12.00
N ALA A 188 -23.86 20.56 11.46
CA ALA A 188 -24.91 19.95 12.28
C ALA A 188 -24.36 18.94 13.29
N ASN A 189 -23.22 18.31 12.98
CA ASN A 189 -22.54 17.33 13.81
C ASN A 189 -21.20 17.83 14.39
N ILE A 190 -21.02 19.16 14.54
CA ILE A 190 -19.72 19.76 14.89
C ILE A 190 -19.10 19.16 16.16
N LYS A 191 -19.91 18.94 17.21
CA LYS A 191 -19.45 18.33 18.47
C LYS A 191 -18.89 16.91 18.27
N GLN A 192 -19.43 16.16 17.31
CA GLN A 192 -18.95 14.81 17.00
C GLN A 192 -17.67 14.88 16.18
N PHE A 193 -17.57 15.83 15.24
CA PHE A 193 -16.33 16.10 14.50
C PHE A 193 -15.18 16.49 15.43
N ASP A 194 -15.42 17.43 16.37
CA ASP A 194 -14.41 17.85 17.36
C ASP A 194 -14.01 16.71 18.29
N LYS A 195 -15.01 15.95 18.76
CA LYS A 195 -14.74 14.75 19.54
C LYS A 195 -13.88 13.76 18.76
N ALA A 196 -14.18 13.49 17.49
CA ALA A 196 -13.40 12.59 16.67
C ALA A 196 -11.95 13.06 16.51
N LYS A 197 -11.72 14.34 16.20
CA LYS A 197 -10.36 14.92 16.15
C LYS A 197 -9.62 14.71 17.48
N ASN A 198 -10.27 15.03 18.60
CA ASN A 198 -9.67 14.87 19.93
C ASN A 198 -9.41 13.41 20.29
N ASP A 199 -10.32 12.49 19.95
CA ASP A 199 -10.16 11.06 20.20
C ASP A 199 -8.98 10.50 19.38
N ILE A 200 -8.77 10.97 18.14
CA ILE A 200 -7.61 10.62 17.32
C ILE A 200 -6.32 11.16 17.94
N ILE A 201 -6.27 12.46 18.26
CA ILE A 201 -5.08 13.12 18.80
C ILE A 201 -4.67 12.51 20.15
N ASN A 202 -5.64 12.22 21.01
CA ASN A 202 -5.41 11.68 22.34
C ASN A 202 -5.27 10.14 22.36
N HIS A 203 -5.32 9.48 21.20
CA HIS A 203 -5.10 8.04 21.16
C HIS A 203 -3.65 7.74 21.60
N PRO A 204 -3.40 6.81 22.55
CA PRO A 204 -2.08 6.61 23.15
C PRO A 204 -0.95 6.30 22.15
N ASP A 205 -1.29 5.67 21.04
CA ASP A 205 -0.36 5.29 19.98
C ASP A 205 -0.26 6.34 18.84
N PHE A 206 -1.00 7.45 18.91
CA PHE A 206 -1.10 8.38 17.78
C PHE A 206 0.25 9.02 17.45
N GLU A 207 0.85 9.71 18.41
CA GLU A 207 2.15 10.36 18.22
C GLU A 207 3.31 9.37 18.16
N THR A 208 3.22 8.24 18.87
CA THR A 208 4.36 7.32 19.02
C THR A 208 4.43 6.23 17.96
N LYS A 209 3.30 5.87 17.33
CA LYS A 209 3.23 4.80 16.33
C LYS A 209 2.57 5.24 15.03
N ILE A 210 1.42 5.90 15.10
CA ILE A 210 0.64 6.24 13.90
C ILE A 210 1.36 7.33 13.10
N VAL A 211 1.73 8.46 13.70
CA VAL A 211 2.41 9.56 12.99
C VAL A 211 3.75 9.10 12.37
N PRO A 212 4.63 8.37 13.08
CA PRO A 212 5.82 7.78 12.47
C PRO A 212 5.51 6.84 11.29
N ALA A 213 4.49 5.99 11.42
CA ALA A 213 4.08 5.09 10.33
C ALA A 213 3.53 5.87 9.13
N LEU A 214 2.73 6.93 9.34
CA LEU A 214 2.25 7.81 8.29
C LEU A 214 3.42 8.43 7.52
N ASN A 215 4.35 9.05 8.25
CA ASN A 215 5.55 9.68 7.67
C ASN A 215 6.40 8.65 6.91
N PHE A 216 6.57 7.45 7.45
CA PHE A 216 7.31 6.39 6.78
C PHE A 216 6.64 5.98 5.45
N TRP A 217 5.33 5.69 5.48
CA TRP A 217 4.60 5.18 4.32
C TRP A 217 4.47 6.18 3.17
N VAL A 218 4.40 7.48 3.47
CA VAL A 218 4.31 8.53 2.44
C VAL A 218 5.66 8.90 1.80
N THR A 219 6.77 8.67 2.51
CA THR A 219 8.11 9.05 2.05
C THR A 219 8.89 7.89 1.43
N ASN A 220 8.61 6.65 1.82
CA ASN A 220 9.37 5.48 1.36
C ASN A 220 8.70 4.79 0.17
N GLU A 221 9.52 4.28 -0.73
CA GLU A 221 9.10 3.46 -1.89
C GLU A 221 8.60 2.07 -1.49
N THR A 222 8.76 1.69 -0.24
CA THR A 222 8.43 0.38 0.34
C THR A 222 7.71 0.59 1.66
N PHE A 223 6.75 -0.29 2.01
CA PHE A 223 6.16 -0.34 3.36
C PHE A 223 6.85 -1.38 4.26
N ALA A 224 7.88 -2.08 3.75
CA ALA A 224 8.80 -2.85 4.57
C ALA A 224 9.87 -1.94 5.17
N ASN A 225 10.34 -2.24 6.38
CA ASN A 225 11.54 -1.65 6.95
C ASN A 225 12.71 -1.82 5.95
N PRO A 226 13.29 -0.73 5.43
CA PRO A 226 14.23 -0.80 4.30
C PRO A 226 15.55 -1.45 4.71
N THR A 227 15.98 -1.26 5.96
CA THR A 227 17.21 -1.85 6.49
C THR A 227 17.06 -3.36 6.65
N GLU A 228 15.99 -3.81 7.31
CA GLU A 228 15.72 -5.24 7.50
C GLU A 228 15.49 -5.95 6.16
N HIS A 229 14.76 -5.30 5.25
CA HIS A 229 14.54 -5.82 3.91
C HIS A 229 15.85 -5.98 3.14
N ARG A 230 16.68 -4.93 3.09
CA ARG A 230 17.99 -4.99 2.43
C ARG A 230 18.87 -6.07 3.04
N ASN A 231 18.96 -6.13 4.36
CA ASN A 231 19.80 -7.10 5.06
C ASN A 231 19.37 -8.53 4.73
N LEU A 232 18.07 -8.82 4.72
CA LEU A 232 17.53 -10.12 4.31
C LEU A 232 17.95 -10.47 2.86
N LEU A 233 17.80 -9.54 1.92
CA LEU A 233 18.12 -9.82 0.52
C LEU A 233 19.62 -10.04 0.31
N VAL A 234 20.47 -9.24 0.96
CA VAL A 234 21.93 -9.40 0.89
C VAL A 234 22.38 -10.69 1.58
N GLU A 235 21.77 -11.07 2.70
CA GLU A 235 22.04 -12.33 3.40
C GLU A 235 21.66 -13.54 2.52
N ALA A 236 20.51 -13.49 1.84
CA ALA A 236 20.00 -14.60 1.04
C ALA A 236 20.67 -14.75 -0.34
N PHE A 237 20.99 -13.63 -0.99
CA PHE A 237 21.36 -13.61 -2.41
C PHE A 237 22.74 -12.98 -2.67
N GLY A 238 23.38 -12.42 -1.64
CA GLY A 238 24.66 -11.74 -1.75
C GLY A 238 24.56 -10.29 -2.20
N GLN A 239 25.63 -9.53 -1.92
CA GLN A 239 25.70 -8.11 -2.25
C GLN A 239 25.72 -7.84 -3.76
N GLU A 240 26.32 -8.74 -4.54
CA GLU A 240 26.41 -8.59 -6.01
C GLU A 240 25.03 -8.62 -6.66
N ALA A 241 24.20 -9.63 -6.35
CA ALA A 241 22.84 -9.73 -6.86
C ALA A 241 22.00 -8.53 -6.44
N TYR A 242 22.09 -8.11 -5.18
CA TYR A 242 21.39 -6.92 -4.70
C TYR A 242 21.78 -5.67 -5.51
N THR A 243 23.08 -5.41 -5.71
CA THR A 243 23.56 -4.26 -6.48
C THR A 243 23.09 -4.32 -7.92
N ARG A 244 23.15 -5.48 -8.58
CA ARG A 244 22.65 -5.68 -9.95
C ARG A 244 21.16 -5.36 -10.06
N TRP A 245 20.36 -5.81 -9.09
CA TRP A 245 18.92 -5.57 -9.09
C TRP A 245 18.54 -4.11 -8.91
N GLN A 246 19.40 -3.27 -8.33
CA GLN A 246 19.12 -1.83 -8.24
C GLN A 246 19.01 -1.18 -9.63
N THR A 247 19.73 -1.69 -10.63
CA THR A 247 19.74 -1.14 -11.98
C THR A 247 18.91 -1.95 -12.96
N GLU A 248 19.00 -3.28 -12.90
CA GLU A 248 18.44 -4.16 -13.92
C GLU A 248 17.05 -4.70 -13.57
N HIS A 249 16.75 -4.83 -12.27
CA HIS A 249 15.53 -5.48 -11.78
C HIS A 249 14.93 -4.78 -10.55
N PRO A 250 14.70 -3.45 -10.58
CA PRO A 250 14.35 -2.68 -9.38
C PRO A 250 13.04 -3.14 -8.73
N GLU A 251 12.13 -3.75 -9.47
CA GLU A 251 10.89 -4.30 -8.94
C GLU A 251 11.07 -5.50 -8.01
N LEU A 252 12.23 -6.17 -8.05
CA LEU A 252 12.58 -7.23 -7.10
C LEU A 252 12.91 -6.65 -5.71
N LEU A 253 13.23 -5.36 -5.62
CA LEU A 253 13.65 -4.68 -4.39
C LEU A 253 12.51 -3.89 -3.71
N THR A 254 11.34 -3.79 -4.35
CA THR A 254 10.24 -2.95 -3.86
C THR A 254 9.06 -3.81 -3.36
N THR A 255 8.74 -3.77 -2.06
CA THR A 255 7.59 -4.54 -1.53
C THR A 255 6.22 -3.96 -1.95
N ASN A 256 6.19 -2.78 -2.55
CA ASN A 256 5.03 -2.23 -3.27
C ASN A 256 4.78 -2.87 -4.64
N LYS A 257 5.56 -3.89 -5.01
CA LYS A 257 5.38 -4.63 -6.25
C LYS A 257 5.27 -6.12 -5.96
N MET A 258 4.56 -6.84 -6.83
CA MET A 258 4.34 -8.28 -6.69
C MET A 258 5.66 -9.02 -6.60
N LEU A 259 6.58 -8.73 -7.51
CA LEU A 259 7.85 -9.43 -7.54
C LEU A 259 8.70 -9.13 -6.32
N GLY A 260 8.71 -7.92 -5.76
CA GLY A 260 9.43 -7.65 -4.50
C GLY A 260 8.86 -8.41 -3.30
N ILE A 261 7.55 -8.65 -3.24
CA ILE A 261 6.95 -9.53 -2.23
C ILE A 261 7.38 -10.98 -2.42
N ILE A 262 7.42 -11.46 -3.66
CA ILE A 262 7.88 -12.80 -4.00
C ILE A 262 9.37 -12.96 -3.68
N THR A 263 10.22 -11.98 -4.02
CA THR A 263 11.64 -11.92 -3.68
C THR A 263 11.85 -12.08 -2.18
N LEU A 264 11.11 -11.31 -1.37
CA LEU A 264 11.17 -11.39 0.08
C LEU A 264 10.74 -12.77 0.60
N GLN A 265 9.74 -13.41 0.00
CA GLN A 265 9.34 -14.77 0.36
C GLN A 265 10.40 -15.83 0.03
N LEU A 266 11.05 -15.68 -1.12
CA LEU A 266 12.15 -16.56 -1.52
C LEU A 266 13.35 -16.39 -0.61
N ALA A 267 13.77 -15.15 -0.32
CA ALA A 267 14.90 -14.85 0.55
C ALA A 267 14.70 -15.47 1.95
N THR A 268 13.50 -15.31 2.50
CA THR A 268 13.15 -15.88 3.80
C THR A 268 13.12 -17.40 3.78
N THR A 269 12.70 -18.02 2.67
CA THR A 269 12.71 -19.49 2.51
C THR A 269 14.11 -20.06 2.34
N VAL A 270 14.99 -19.36 1.61
CA VAL A 270 16.40 -19.74 1.44
C VAL A 270 17.11 -19.75 2.79
N LEU A 271 16.89 -18.73 3.62
CA LEU A 271 17.60 -18.55 4.89
C LEU A 271 17.00 -19.30 6.07
N SER A 272 15.72 -19.69 6.01
CA SER A 272 15.00 -20.17 7.19
C SER A 272 14.08 -21.34 6.84
N PRO A 273 14.50 -22.59 7.15
CA PRO A 273 13.71 -23.77 6.82
C PRO A 273 12.45 -23.88 7.68
N GLN A 274 12.45 -23.31 8.89
CA GLN A 274 11.32 -23.40 9.83
C GLN A 274 10.29 -22.28 9.62
N PRO A 275 8.99 -22.59 9.51
CA PRO A 275 7.93 -21.58 9.35
C PRO A 275 7.91 -20.52 10.46
N THR A 276 8.26 -20.89 11.68
CA THR A 276 8.31 -19.97 12.83
C THR A 276 9.40 -18.91 12.67
N GLU A 277 10.58 -19.30 12.20
CA GLU A 277 11.68 -18.36 11.92
C GLU A 277 11.31 -17.40 10.78
N ARG A 278 10.66 -17.93 9.72
CA ARG A 278 10.18 -17.11 8.61
C ARG A 278 9.15 -16.08 9.05
N LEU A 279 8.19 -16.50 9.88
CA LEU A 279 7.19 -15.59 10.43
C LEU A 279 7.83 -14.47 11.25
N THR A 280 8.80 -14.80 12.11
CA THR A 280 9.54 -13.81 12.89
C THR A 280 10.27 -12.82 11.99
N ARG A 281 10.97 -13.29 10.95
CA ARG A 281 11.63 -12.40 9.97
C ARG A 281 10.63 -11.45 9.29
N TYR A 282 9.47 -11.95 8.87
CA TYR A 282 8.42 -11.08 8.32
C TYR A 282 7.92 -10.05 9.33
N GLN A 283 7.74 -10.41 10.59
CA GLN A 283 7.31 -9.48 11.64
C GLN A 283 8.32 -8.36 11.87
N HIS A 284 9.63 -8.65 11.77
CA HIS A 284 10.66 -7.61 11.84
C HIS A 284 10.64 -6.68 10.63
N ILE A 285 10.37 -7.21 9.44
CA ILE A 285 10.29 -6.41 8.21
C ILE A 285 9.01 -5.55 8.19
N PHE A 286 7.89 -6.09 8.66
CA PHE A 286 6.57 -5.46 8.69
C PHE A 286 6.13 -5.16 10.13
N ALA A 287 6.91 -4.33 10.81
CA ALA A 287 6.74 -4.03 12.24
C ALA A 287 5.75 -2.88 12.52
N ASP A 288 5.30 -2.14 11.50
CA ASP A 288 4.45 -0.97 11.68
C ASP A 288 2.96 -1.34 11.81
N ILE A 289 2.15 -0.38 12.29
CA ILE A 289 0.73 -0.59 12.60
C ILE A 289 -0.14 -0.88 11.37
N PHE A 290 0.26 -0.45 10.17
CA PHE A 290 -0.49 -0.65 8.94
C PHE A 290 -0.14 -1.97 8.22
N SER A 291 0.99 -2.61 8.58
CA SER A 291 1.47 -3.85 7.94
C SER A 291 1.38 -5.11 8.81
N GLN A 292 0.81 -5.04 10.02
CA GLN A 292 0.79 -6.15 10.99
C GLN A 292 0.15 -7.45 10.50
N ASP A 293 -0.79 -7.37 9.56
CA ASP A 293 -1.46 -8.54 8.98
C ASP A 293 -0.65 -9.22 7.85
N LEU A 294 0.37 -8.54 7.32
CA LEU A 294 1.14 -9.04 6.18
C LEU A 294 1.98 -10.29 6.51
N PRO A 295 2.71 -10.37 7.64
CA PRO A 295 3.53 -11.53 7.95
C PRO A 295 2.79 -12.87 7.85
N ALA A 296 1.55 -12.93 8.36
CA ALA A 296 0.73 -14.13 8.34
C ALA A 296 0.25 -14.49 6.92
N GLU A 297 -0.11 -13.50 6.11
CA GLU A 297 -0.50 -13.72 4.71
C GLU A 297 0.71 -14.21 3.88
N LEU A 298 1.88 -13.61 4.08
CA LEU A 298 3.10 -14.00 3.39
C LEU A 298 3.46 -15.45 3.72
N LEU A 299 3.54 -15.81 5.01
CA LEU A 299 3.83 -17.19 5.41
C LEU A 299 2.85 -18.19 4.81
N LYS A 300 1.55 -17.87 4.81
CA LYS A 300 0.50 -18.75 4.27
C LYS A 300 0.61 -18.97 2.76
N THR A 301 1.16 -18.00 2.02
CA THR A 301 1.18 -18.00 0.55
C THR A 301 2.49 -18.49 -0.07
N GLU A 302 3.60 -18.48 0.70
CA GLU A 302 4.96 -18.90 0.32
C GLU A 302 4.98 -20.16 -0.55
N ALA A 303 4.44 -21.28 -0.04
CA ALA A 303 4.50 -22.57 -0.70
C ALA A 303 3.87 -22.54 -2.10
N SER A 304 2.75 -21.83 -2.25
CA SER A 304 2.08 -21.69 -3.53
C SER A 304 2.82 -20.76 -4.47
N SER A 305 3.41 -19.68 -3.93
CA SER A 305 4.20 -18.71 -4.69
C SER A 305 5.44 -19.37 -5.30
N ILE A 306 6.23 -20.05 -4.47
CA ILE A 306 7.45 -20.76 -4.87
C ILE A 306 7.13 -21.85 -5.90
N LYS A 307 6.05 -22.62 -5.69
CA LYS A 307 5.60 -23.63 -6.65
C LYS A 307 5.28 -23.03 -8.02
N ASN A 308 4.57 -21.90 -8.06
CA ASN A 308 4.23 -21.25 -9.33
C ASN A 308 5.47 -20.67 -10.00
N LEU A 309 6.39 -20.09 -9.23
CA LEU A 309 7.63 -19.54 -9.75
C LEU A 309 8.53 -20.63 -10.36
N ARG A 310 8.67 -21.78 -9.69
CA ARG A 310 9.35 -22.96 -10.24
C ARG A 310 8.70 -23.46 -11.53
N ALA A 311 7.38 -23.54 -11.56
CA ALA A 311 6.64 -23.97 -12.75
C ALA A 311 6.84 -23.01 -13.93
N PHE A 312 6.82 -21.70 -13.67
CA PHE A 312 7.14 -20.67 -14.64
C PHE A 312 8.57 -20.80 -15.14
N HIS A 313 9.56 -20.87 -14.25
CA HIS A 313 10.97 -20.92 -14.62
C HIS A 313 11.30 -22.15 -15.47
N LYS A 314 10.75 -23.32 -15.11
CA LYS A 314 10.85 -24.54 -15.93
C LYS A 314 10.30 -24.32 -17.35
N LYS A 315 9.17 -23.62 -17.47
CA LYS A 315 8.55 -23.32 -18.76
C LYS A 315 9.37 -22.31 -19.56
N TYR A 316 9.87 -21.28 -18.90
CA TYR A 316 10.74 -20.24 -19.45
C TYR A 316 11.99 -20.84 -20.10
N LEU A 317 12.72 -21.69 -19.36
CA LEU A 317 13.91 -22.38 -19.88
C LEU A 317 13.59 -23.28 -21.08
N ALA A 318 12.45 -23.98 -21.05
CA ALA A 318 12.03 -24.83 -22.17
C ALA A 318 11.72 -24.01 -23.43
N ASP A 319 11.17 -22.81 -23.28
CA ASP A 319 10.85 -21.92 -24.40
C ASP A 319 12.11 -21.29 -25.00
N ILE A 320 13.10 -20.90 -24.18
CA ILE A 320 14.42 -20.47 -24.65
C ILE A 320 15.11 -21.58 -25.44
N ALA A 321 15.22 -22.78 -24.87
CA ALA A 321 15.87 -23.90 -25.54
C ALA A 321 15.20 -24.27 -26.87
N LYS A 322 13.88 -24.09 -26.98
CA LYS A 322 13.13 -24.28 -28.23
C LYS A 322 13.45 -23.18 -29.25
N ALA A 323 13.54 -21.92 -28.82
CA ALA A 323 13.90 -20.80 -29.66
C ALA A 323 15.32 -20.94 -30.23
N GLU A 324 16.29 -21.30 -29.38
CA GLU A 324 17.68 -21.56 -29.78
C GLU A 324 17.78 -22.69 -30.81
N LYS A 325 17.10 -23.82 -30.56
CA LYS A 325 17.03 -24.93 -31.54
C LYS A 325 16.44 -24.52 -32.87
N LYS A 326 15.45 -23.60 -32.88
CA LYS A 326 14.86 -23.09 -34.12
C LYS A 326 15.83 -22.16 -34.84
N ALA A 327 16.51 -21.27 -34.12
CA ALA A 327 17.50 -20.36 -34.68
C ALA A 327 18.70 -21.11 -35.27
N ALA A 328 19.15 -22.18 -34.61
CA ALA A 328 20.23 -23.03 -35.08
C ALA A 328 19.89 -23.83 -36.36
N LYS A 329 18.59 -24.11 -36.61
CA LYS A 329 18.12 -24.78 -37.84
C LYS A 329 17.86 -23.82 -39.00
N ALA A 330 17.83 -22.52 -38.75
CA ALA A 330 17.60 -21.48 -39.75
C ALA A 330 18.90 -20.86 -40.28
N LYS A 331 20.05 -21.24 -39.70
CA LYS A 331 21.40 -21.03 -40.21
C LYS A 331 21.87 -22.31 -40.89
#